data_AF-A0A7J8ND76-F1
#
_entry.id   AF-A0A7J8ND76-F1
#
_cell.length_a   1.000
_cell.length_b   1.000
_cell.length_c   1.000
_cell.angle_alpha   90.00
_cell.angle_beta   90.00
_cell.angle_gamma   90.00
#
_symmetry.space_group_name_H-M   'P 1'
#
loop_
_entity.id
_entity.type
_entity.pdbx_description
1 polymer ?
#
loop_
_entity_poly.entity_id
_entity_poly.type
_entity_poly.pdbx_seq_one_letter_code
_entity_poly.pdbx_strand_id
1 'polypeptide(L)' 'MVIQESALKLYPTLCEVEGLTEDERYHALTKISDHPTQMLIFFSLPSSMRLEW' A
#
# COMPACT_ATOMS: atom_id res chain seq x y z
N MET A 1 12.74 -10.44 8.17
CA MET A 1 12.09 -10.36 6.85
C MET A 1 10.71 -9.67 6.98
N VAL A 2 10.66 -8.45 7.54
CA VAL A 2 9.40 -7.80 7.95
C VAL A 2 8.70 -7.07 6.79
N ILE A 3 9.49 -6.54 5.85
CA ILE A 3 8.96 -5.74 4.73
C ILE A 3 8.25 -6.61 3.69
N GLN A 4 8.78 -7.79 3.36
CA GLN A 4 8.12 -8.73 2.44
C GLN A 4 6.79 -9.25 2.99
N GLU A 5 6.73 -9.57 4.29
CA GLU A 5 5.47 -9.97 4.94
C GLU A 5 4.44 -8.84 4.93
N SER A 6 4.90 -7.60 5.09
CA SER A 6 4.04 -6.41 5.05
C SER A 6 3.51 -6.16 3.63
N ALA A 7 4.37 -6.28 2.61
CA ALA A 7 3.99 -6.17 1.20
C ALA A 7 2.98 -7.25 0.79
N LEU A 8 3.18 -8.51 1.22
CA LEU A 8 2.26 -9.62 0.96
C LEU A 8 0.89 -9.41 1.61
N LYS A 9 0.84 -8.79 2.80
CA LYS A 9 -0.43 -8.45 3.47
C LYS A 9 -1.14 -7.26 2.82
N LEU A 10 -0.39 -6.34 2.22
CA LEU A 10 -0.91 -5.10 1.62
C LEU A 10 -1.37 -5.25 0.17
N TYR A 11 -0.76 -6.17 -0.58
CA TYR A 11 -1.11 -6.41 -1.98
C TYR A 11 -2.60 -6.72 -2.20
N PRO A 12 -3.28 -7.57 -1.39
CA PRO A 12 -4.71 -7.80 -1.52
C PRO A 12 -5.53 -6.52 -1.35
N THR A 13 -5.20 -5.68 -0.36
CA THR A 13 -5.89 -4.40 -0.13
C THR A 13 -5.69 -3.42 -1.28
N LEU A 14 -4.51 -3.42 -1.93
CA LEU A 14 -4.25 -2.64 -3.14
C LEU A 14 -5.05 -3.13 -4.35
N CYS A 15 -5.33 -4.44 -4.43
CA CYS A 15 -6.18 -5.01 -5.48
C CYS A 15 -7.66 -4.66 -5.32
N GLU A 16 -8.11 -4.37 -4.10
CA GLU A 16 -9.48 -3.93 -3.81
C GLU A 16 -9.72 -2.45 -4.14
N VAL A 17 -8.66 -1.66 -4.36
CA VAL A 17 -8.81 -0.26 -4.76
C VAL A 17 -9.17 -0.19 -6.24
N GLU A 18 -10.38 0.26 -6.52
CA GLU A 18 -10.90 0.44 -7.87
C GLU A 18 -10.13 1.55 -8.62
N GLY A 19 -9.80 1.31 -9.89
CA GLY A 19 -9.05 2.25 -10.72
C GLY A 19 -7.52 2.15 -10.63
N LEU A 20 -6.97 1.38 -9.69
CA LEU A 20 -5.53 1.15 -9.57
C LEU A 20 -5.05 0.10 -10.57
N THR A 21 -4.09 0.46 -11.41
CA THR A 21 -3.42 -0.45 -12.34
C THR A 21 -2.39 -1.32 -11.62
N GLU A 22 -2.01 -2.43 -12.23
CA GLU A 22 -1.01 -3.35 -11.65
C GLU A 22 0.35 -2.67 -11.42
N ASP A 23 0.80 -1.82 -12.35
CA ASP A 23 2.04 -1.05 -12.20
C ASP A 23 1.97 -0.05 -11.03
N GLU A 24 0.84 0.61 -10.83
CA GLU A 24 0.65 1.52 -9.69
C GLU A 24 0.63 0.77 -8.36
N ARG A 25 0.08 -0.46 -8.33
CA ARG A 25 0.14 -1.33 -7.14
C ARG A 25 1.59 -1.72 -6.82
N TYR A 26 2.39 -2.09 -7.82
CA TYR A 26 3.80 -2.38 -7.61
C TYR A 26 4.59 -1.15 -7.19
N HIS A 27 4.32 0.01 -7.78
CA HIS A 27 4.96 1.28 -7.40
C HIS A 27 4.60 1.68 -5.95
N ALA A 28 3.37 1.41 -5.51
CA ALA A 28 3.02 1.58 -4.11
C ALA A 28 3.83 0.62 -3.21
N LEU A 29 3.95 -0.66 -3.60
CA LEU A 29 4.73 -1.63 -2.82
C LEU A 29 6.22 -1.28 -2.72
N THR A 30 6.84 -0.69 -3.76
CA THR A 30 8.25 -0.31 -3.69
C THR A 30 8.49 0.81 -2.68
N LYS A 31 7.56 1.76 -2.54
CA LYS A 31 7.64 2.84 -1.53
C LYS A 31 7.53 2.32 -0.08
N ILE A 32 6.99 1.13 0.15
CA ILE A 32 7.04 0.47 1.48
C ILE A 32 8.48 0.20 1.88
N SER A 33 9.36 -0.11 0.92
CA SER A 33 10.76 -0.37 1.24
C SER A 33 11.50 0.90 1.69
N ASP A 34 11.13 2.06 1.13
CA ASP A 34 11.77 3.34 1.46
C ASP A 34 11.24 3.93 2.77
N HIS A 35 9.92 3.84 3.00
CA HIS A 35 9.26 4.43 4.17
C HIS A 35 8.19 3.49 4.79
N PRO A 36 8.58 2.32 5.32
CA PRO A 36 7.64 1.26 5.72
C PRO A 36 6.63 1.70 6.78
N THR A 37 7.05 2.53 7.73
CA THR A 37 6.18 3.02 8.81
C THR A 37 5.11 3.99 8.31
N GLN A 38 5.42 4.83 7.33
CA GLN A 38 4.46 5.79 6.78
C GLN A 38 3.38 5.10 5.94
N MET A 39 3.75 4.06 5.19
CA MET A 39 2.78 3.28 4.43
C MET A 39 1.89 2.40 5.30
N LEU A 40 2.43 1.79 6.36
CA LEU A 40 1.60 1.07 7.34
C LEU A 40 0.54 1.98 7.96
N ILE A 41 0.90 3.24 8.25
CA ILE A 41 -0.05 4.25 8.72
C ILE A 41 -1.08 4.56 7.63
N PHE A 42 -0.65 4.84 6.39
CA PHE A 42 -1.56 5.14 5.26
C PHE A 42 -2.60 4.03 5.02
N PHE A 43 -2.20 2.77 5.01
CA PHE A 43 -3.12 1.64 4.82
C PHE A 43 -3.98 1.34 6.05
N SER A 44 -3.56 1.77 7.24
CA SER A 44 -4.39 1.70 8.44
C SER A 44 -5.49 2.79 8.46
N LEU A 45 -5.41 3.81 7.59
CA LEU A 45 -6.46 4.82 7.47
C LEU A 45 -7.69 4.27 6.74
N PRO A 46 -8.89 4.80 7.03
CA PRO A 46 -10.10 4.53 6.26
C PRO A 46 -9.90 4.87 4.78
N SER A 47 -10.54 4.13 3.87
CA SER A 47 -10.42 4.34 2.42
C SER A 47 -10.74 5.78 1.99
N SER A 48 -11.68 6.45 2.66
CA SER A 48 -12.05 7.85 2.43
C SER A 48 -10.91 8.84 2.70
N MET A 49 -9.95 8.50 3.56
CA MET A 49 -8.80 9.34 3.93
C MET A 49 -7.55 9.02 3.08
N ARG A 50 -7.58 7.96 2.27
CA ARG A 50 -6.44 7.59 1.41
C ARG A 50 -6.38 8.38 0.10
N LEU A 51 -7.49 9.01 -0.31
CA LEU A 51 -7.61 9.73 -1.58
C LEU A 51 -7.02 11.15 -1.58
N GLU A 52 -6.57 11.68 -0.43
CA GLU A 52 -6.03 13.04 -0.32
C GLU A 52 -4.48 13.12 -0.42
N TRP A 53 -3.80 12.03 -0.74
CA TRP A 53 -2.33 11.97 -0.73
C TRP A 53 -1.70 11.71 -2.10
#